data_AF-A0A8H6M9T8-F1
#
_entry.id   AF-A0A8H6M9T8-F1
#
_cell.length_a   1.000
_cell.length_b   1.000
_cell.length_c   1.000
_cell.angle_alpha   90.00
_cell.angle_beta   90.00
_cell.angle_gamma   90.00
#
_symmetry.space_group_name_H-M   'P 1'
#
loop_
_entity.id
_entity.type
_entity.pdbx_description
1 polymer ?
#
loop_
_entity_poly.entity_id
_entity_poly.type
_entity_poly.pdbx_seq_one_letter_code
_entity_poly.pdbx_strand_id
1 'polypeptide(L)'
;MASQPDTIGPSLFADSHYAPTDDARVVRRRQVFERARAGTTQGYKALAEYIVSTQDYGSLDSLLDILEARLLPPMPLDVSDPRVAVQLEVAMAALLDVSAVFRCFIAVPHHPQISACKTRCLEMLVERWSDVMKWLAYLLLNASSFANPPNILGTCIDTLLPIIVSAEKDILKEELLYLPYTIDYVYLLLCQVDKYTGKYYYLQLTKYGEMCAILNLFKSFIDSEIAFFNLLPRLKAVSPKTRKRIISALTVRAPQIAESAEATEAKSMMSAMYSLYTLIYCTSQLLCDPSLWTIFLEMGFLKEHGRALAIIAEKGHMSEVDPGDQFWKLLCATVILFVKTVVMKRTPNPTESFPSAMEGGILTSALRCLTHLDPTEKGTSGIIDDAITVILSYLPVEKVWKMAGSDDVYDALKDARRQSQGRQARVSRDPANYRVGK
;
A
#
# COMPACT_ATOMS: atom_id res chain seq x y z
N MET A 1 24.29 54.39 -46.59
CA MET A 1 22.84 54.65 -46.73
C MET A 1 22.15 53.83 -45.65
N ALA A 2 21.74 54.52 -44.59
CA ALA A 2 21.08 53.97 -43.42
C ALA A 2 19.62 54.44 -43.45
N SER A 3 18.69 53.56 -43.08
CA SER A 3 17.28 53.91 -42.89
C SER A 3 16.75 53.21 -41.64
N GLN A 4 16.62 53.99 -40.56
CA GLN A 4 15.57 53.81 -39.55
C GLN A 4 14.20 54.06 -40.19
N PRO A 5 13.09 53.45 -39.70
CA PRO A 5 12.27 53.99 -38.58
C PRO A 5 11.73 52.87 -37.65
N ASP A 6 11.00 53.02 -36.55
CA ASP A 6 10.45 54.15 -35.78
C ASP A 6 10.15 53.66 -34.35
N THR A 7 10.40 54.52 -33.37
CA THR A 7 9.96 54.43 -31.98
C THR A 7 8.50 54.85 -31.84
N ILE A 8 7.66 54.01 -31.22
CA ILE A 8 6.40 54.44 -30.58
C ILE A 8 6.35 53.84 -29.17
N GLY A 9 6.44 54.74 -28.18
CA GLY A 9 6.16 54.48 -26.77
C GLY A 9 4.66 54.64 -26.44
N PRO A 10 4.29 54.59 -25.15
CA PRO A 10 3.24 53.72 -24.61
C PRO A 10 1.84 54.35 -24.54
N SER A 11 0.80 53.51 -24.60
CA SER A 11 -0.60 53.86 -24.35
C SER A 11 -1.20 52.78 -23.44
N LEU A 12 -1.38 53.08 -22.15
CA LEU A 12 -2.69 53.41 -21.56
C LEU A 12 -3.71 52.28 -21.71
N PHE A 13 -3.54 51.22 -20.92
CA PHE A 13 -4.68 50.43 -20.45
C PHE A 13 -4.87 50.72 -18.97
N ALA A 14 -5.75 51.70 -18.76
CA ALA A 14 -6.40 51.97 -17.50
C ALA A 14 -7.21 50.73 -17.06
N ASP A 15 -7.28 50.60 -15.74
CA ASP A 15 -8.12 49.69 -14.99
C ASP A 15 -9.53 49.57 -15.56
N SER A 16 -9.87 48.36 -15.96
CA SER A 16 -11.24 47.96 -16.24
C SER A 16 -11.41 46.56 -15.68
N HIS A 17 -12.10 46.46 -14.54
CA HIS A 17 -12.64 45.22 -13.99
C HIS A 17 -13.62 44.60 -15.00
N TYR A 18 -13.06 43.92 -16.02
CA TYR A 18 -13.81 43.01 -16.86
C TYR A 18 -14.07 41.76 -16.04
N ALA A 19 -15.33 41.52 -15.69
CA ALA A 19 -15.78 40.21 -15.29
C ALA A 19 -15.34 39.21 -16.37
N PRO A 20 -14.65 38.10 -16.01
CA PRO A 20 -14.23 37.12 -17.00
C PRO A 20 -15.47 36.61 -17.72
N THR A 21 -15.51 36.74 -19.05
CA THR A 21 -16.46 36.01 -19.90
C THR A 21 -16.35 34.52 -19.57
N ASP A 22 -17.47 33.79 -19.59
CA ASP A 22 -17.54 32.36 -19.20
C ASP A 22 -16.43 31.50 -19.83
N ASP A 23 -16.00 31.86 -21.04
CA ASP A 23 -14.93 31.20 -21.78
C ASP A 23 -13.56 31.28 -21.06
N ALA A 24 -13.20 32.44 -20.51
CA ALA A 24 -11.93 32.62 -19.78
C ALA A 24 -11.89 31.80 -18.48
N ARG A 25 -13.03 31.67 -17.78
CA ARG A 25 -13.15 30.86 -16.56
C ARG A 25 -13.02 29.37 -16.91
N VAL A 26 -13.66 28.92 -17.97
CA VAL A 26 -13.60 27.52 -18.45
C VAL A 26 -12.18 27.16 -18.90
N VAL A 27 -11.50 28.05 -19.64
CA VAL A 27 -10.10 27.85 -20.06
C VAL A 27 -9.18 27.77 -18.85
N ARG A 28 -9.31 28.70 -17.90
CA ARG A 28 -8.48 28.69 -16.67
C ARG A 28 -8.71 27.42 -15.85
N ARG A 29 -9.97 26.98 -15.72
CA ARG A 29 -10.34 25.72 -15.06
C ARG A 29 -9.61 24.54 -15.71
N ARG A 30 -9.73 24.39 -17.03
CA ARG A 30 -9.08 23.30 -17.76
C ARG A 30 -7.57 23.29 -17.52
N GLN A 31 -6.92 24.45 -17.60
CA GLN A 31 -5.49 24.58 -17.38
C GLN A 31 -5.05 24.17 -15.96
N VAL A 32 -5.79 24.52 -14.91
CA VAL A 32 -5.42 24.12 -13.54
C VAL A 32 -5.61 22.63 -13.30
N PHE A 33 -6.66 22.02 -13.86
CA PHE A 33 -6.86 20.57 -13.80
C PHE A 33 -5.78 19.81 -14.59
N GLU A 34 -5.44 20.25 -15.80
CA GLU A 34 -4.34 19.66 -16.59
C GLU A 34 -3.00 19.71 -15.84
N ARG A 35 -2.68 20.85 -15.21
CA ARG A 35 -1.47 20.98 -14.38
C ARG A 35 -1.51 20.07 -13.15
N ALA A 36 -2.67 19.91 -12.52
CA ALA A 36 -2.83 19.01 -11.38
C ALA A 36 -2.73 17.54 -11.78
N ARG A 37 -3.27 17.15 -12.95
CA ARG A 37 -3.14 15.80 -13.53
C ARG A 37 -1.70 15.39 -13.79
N ALA A 38 -0.84 16.35 -14.17
CA ALA A 38 0.60 16.13 -14.29
C ALA A 38 1.25 15.69 -12.96
N GLY A 39 0.54 15.80 -11.83
CA GLY A 39 0.93 15.20 -10.57
C GLY A 39 1.93 16.04 -9.77
N THR A 40 2.14 17.30 -10.14
CA THR A 40 3.12 18.18 -9.52
C THR A 40 2.54 18.90 -8.30
N THR A 41 3.35 19.11 -7.27
CA THR A 41 2.97 19.90 -6.09
C THR A 41 2.49 21.31 -6.46
N GLN A 42 3.11 21.93 -7.47
CA GLN A 42 2.71 23.24 -7.97
C GLN A 42 1.35 23.21 -8.68
N GLY A 43 1.06 22.16 -9.46
CA GLY A 43 -0.25 21.96 -10.08
C GLY A 43 -1.36 21.82 -9.04
N TYR A 44 -1.13 21.03 -7.99
CA TYR A 44 -2.07 20.91 -6.88
C TYR A 44 -2.27 22.22 -6.12
N LYS A 45 -1.20 22.99 -5.86
CA LYS A 45 -1.33 24.32 -5.24
C LYS A 45 -2.18 25.28 -6.09
N ALA A 46 -1.93 25.32 -7.40
CA ALA A 46 -2.70 26.16 -8.32
C ALA A 46 -4.19 25.76 -8.37
N LEU A 47 -4.49 24.45 -8.33
CA LEU A 47 -5.87 23.97 -8.26
C LEU A 47 -6.54 24.34 -6.93
N ALA A 48 -5.84 24.21 -5.80
CA ALA A 48 -6.36 24.60 -4.50
C ALA A 48 -6.68 26.10 -4.43
N GLU A 49 -5.77 26.95 -4.91
CA GLU A 49 -5.98 28.41 -5.01
C GLU A 49 -7.18 28.75 -5.90
N TYR A 50 -7.32 28.04 -7.03
CA TYR A 50 -8.47 28.21 -7.92
C TYR A 50 -9.79 27.85 -7.23
N ILE A 51 -9.90 26.66 -6.64
CA ILE A 51 -11.12 26.20 -5.97
C ILE A 51 -11.52 27.15 -4.83
N VAL A 52 -10.55 27.58 -4.02
CA VAL A 52 -10.79 28.50 -2.91
C VAL A 52 -11.25 29.88 -3.39
N SER A 53 -10.56 30.44 -4.39
CA SER A 53 -10.86 31.80 -4.89
C SER A 53 -12.18 31.88 -5.64
N THR A 54 -12.56 30.81 -6.34
CA THR A 54 -13.76 30.80 -7.19
C THR A 54 -14.96 30.12 -6.54
N GLN A 55 -14.76 29.37 -5.45
CA GLN A 55 -15.76 28.52 -4.81
C GLN A 55 -16.51 27.65 -5.83
N ASP A 56 -15.76 27.11 -6.81
CA ASP A 56 -16.30 26.45 -8.00
C ASP A 56 -16.74 25.00 -7.73
N TYR A 57 -17.68 24.82 -6.80
CA TYR A 57 -18.22 23.50 -6.45
C TYR A 57 -18.98 22.84 -7.61
N GLY A 58 -19.57 23.65 -8.51
CA GLY A 58 -20.26 23.15 -9.69
C GLY A 58 -19.36 22.34 -10.64
N SER A 59 -18.04 22.55 -10.59
CA SER A 59 -17.09 21.73 -11.33
C SER A 59 -16.98 20.32 -10.76
N LEU A 60 -16.96 20.16 -9.44
CA LEU A 60 -17.00 18.82 -8.83
C LEU A 60 -18.35 18.14 -9.11
N ASP A 61 -19.46 18.88 -9.03
CA ASP A 61 -20.79 18.36 -9.33
C ASP A 61 -20.86 17.82 -10.77
N SER A 62 -20.39 18.61 -11.74
CA SER A 62 -20.32 18.21 -13.16
C SER A 62 -19.46 16.96 -13.38
N LEU A 63 -18.37 16.81 -12.63
CA LEU A 63 -17.52 15.61 -12.68
C LEU A 63 -18.25 14.39 -12.10
N LEU A 64 -19.01 14.56 -11.02
CA LEU A 64 -19.80 13.48 -10.42
C LEU A 64 -21.01 13.09 -11.29
N ASP A 65 -21.56 14.02 -12.08
CA ASP A 65 -22.60 13.74 -13.07
C ASP A 65 -22.11 12.85 -14.22
N ILE A 66 -20.85 13.03 -14.66
CA ILE A 66 -20.20 12.12 -15.61
C ILE A 66 -20.10 10.70 -15.03
N LEU A 67 -19.98 10.59 -13.71
CA LEU A 67 -19.80 9.33 -13.00
C LEU A 67 -21.12 8.73 -12.50
N GLU A 68 -22.27 9.14 -13.02
CA GLU A 68 -23.53 8.48 -12.70
C GLU A 68 -23.54 7.02 -13.13
N ALA A 69 -24.08 6.13 -12.29
CA ALA A 69 -24.12 4.70 -12.59
C ALA A 69 -24.96 4.34 -13.82
N ARG A 70 -25.96 5.16 -14.16
CA ARG A 70 -26.78 4.97 -15.37
C ARG A 70 -25.98 5.15 -16.66
N LEU A 71 -24.80 5.76 -16.57
CA LEU A 71 -23.87 5.97 -17.69
C LEU A 71 -22.86 4.81 -17.81
N LEU A 72 -22.98 3.73 -17.04
CA LEU A 72 -22.11 2.57 -17.25
C LEU A 72 -22.42 1.89 -18.58
N PRO A 73 -21.41 1.57 -19.41
CA PRO A 73 -21.66 0.81 -20.63
C PRO A 73 -22.23 -0.57 -20.33
N PRO A 74 -23.11 -1.12 -21.18
CA PRO A 74 -23.69 -2.44 -20.97
C PRO A 74 -22.62 -3.53 -21.02
N MET A 75 -22.91 -4.66 -20.37
CA MET A 75 -22.07 -5.86 -20.42
C MET A 75 -22.61 -6.83 -21.49
N PRO A 76 -21.76 -7.54 -22.24
CA PRO A 76 -20.29 -7.53 -22.18
C PRO A 76 -19.67 -6.25 -22.77
N LEU A 77 -18.55 -5.81 -22.20
CA LEU A 77 -17.83 -4.62 -22.64
C LEU A 77 -17.18 -4.84 -24.02
N ASP A 78 -17.58 -4.04 -25.01
CA ASP A 78 -16.90 -3.94 -26.31
C ASP A 78 -16.10 -2.62 -26.38
N VAL A 79 -14.79 -2.71 -26.12
CA VAL A 79 -13.87 -1.56 -26.19
C VAL A 79 -13.64 -1.09 -27.64
N SER A 80 -14.05 -1.90 -28.63
CA SER A 80 -13.92 -1.58 -30.05
C SER A 80 -14.98 -0.59 -30.51
N ASP A 81 -16.12 -0.47 -29.81
CA ASP A 81 -17.14 0.55 -30.10
C ASP A 81 -16.59 1.93 -29.72
N PRO A 82 -16.41 2.85 -30.69
CA PRO A 82 -15.90 4.19 -30.42
C PRO A 82 -16.70 4.97 -29.36
N ARG A 83 -18.02 4.72 -29.27
CA ARG A 83 -18.87 5.39 -28.27
C ARG A 83 -18.55 4.93 -26.86
N VAL A 84 -18.35 3.63 -26.68
CA VAL A 84 -17.95 3.04 -25.40
C VAL A 84 -16.54 3.49 -25.04
N ALA A 85 -15.60 3.50 -25.99
CA ALA A 85 -14.24 3.97 -25.78
C ALA A 85 -14.19 5.44 -25.30
N VAL A 86 -14.91 6.34 -25.98
CA VAL A 86 -15.01 7.76 -25.58
C VAL A 86 -15.63 7.90 -24.20
N GLN A 87 -16.70 7.16 -23.90
CA GLN A 87 -17.35 7.21 -22.61
C GLN A 87 -16.43 6.76 -21.47
N LEU A 88 -15.65 5.69 -21.68
CA LEU A 88 -14.66 5.21 -20.73
C LEU A 88 -13.53 6.23 -20.51
N GLU A 89 -13.04 6.85 -21.58
CA GLU A 89 -12.02 7.90 -21.51
C GLU A 89 -12.53 9.10 -20.69
N VAL A 90 -13.76 9.56 -20.94
CA VAL A 90 -14.38 10.67 -20.22
C VAL A 90 -14.57 10.33 -18.73
N ALA A 91 -15.04 9.12 -18.41
CA ALA A 91 -15.19 8.67 -17.02
C ALA A 91 -13.82 8.56 -16.30
N MET A 92 -12.80 8.02 -16.96
CA MET A 92 -11.44 7.97 -16.40
C MET A 92 -10.86 9.37 -16.15
N ALA A 93 -11.06 10.29 -17.10
CA ALA A 93 -10.64 11.68 -16.95
C ALA A 93 -11.35 12.38 -15.79
N ALA A 94 -12.63 12.07 -15.56
CA ALA A 94 -13.39 12.57 -14.42
C ALA A 94 -12.91 11.99 -13.08
N LEU A 95 -12.63 10.69 -13.01
CA LEU A 95 -12.05 10.05 -11.82
C LEU A 95 -10.68 10.68 -11.44
N LEU A 96 -9.83 10.94 -12.44
CA LEU A 96 -8.55 11.62 -12.23
C LEU A 96 -8.72 13.08 -11.76
N ASP A 97 -9.75 13.78 -12.23
CA ASP A 97 -10.05 15.13 -11.75
C ASP A 97 -10.58 15.14 -10.33
N VAL A 98 -11.46 14.20 -9.98
CA VAL A 98 -11.90 13.98 -8.60
C VAL A 98 -10.68 13.71 -7.71
N SER A 99 -9.78 12.81 -8.14
CA SER A 99 -8.50 12.58 -7.45
C SER A 99 -7.71 13.88 -7.24
N ALA A 100 -7.57 14.69 -8.30
CA ALA A 100 -6.80 15.93 -8.28
C ALA A 100 -7.36 16.94 -7.26
N VAL A 101 -8.70 17.07 -7.17
CA VAL A 101 -9.37 17.89 -6.15
C VAL A 101 -8.98 17.43 -4.74
N PHE A 102 -9.05 16.14 -4.44
CA PHE A 102 -8.72 15.67 -3.08
C PHE A 102 -7.22 15.74 -2.77
N ARG A 103 -6.36 15.55 -3.78
CA ARG A 103 -4.91 15.74 -3.61
C ARG A 103 -4.54 17.20 -3.36
N CYS A 104 -5.26 18.17 -3.93
CA CYS A 104 -4.95 19.57 -3.69
C CYS A 104 -5.18 19.97 -2.22
N PHE A 105 -6.19 19.40 -1.57
CA PHE A 105 -6.42 19.59 -0.13
C PHE A 105 -5.30 18.98 0.74
N ILE A 106 -4.72 17.86 0.32
CA ILE A 106 -3.56 17.26 1.00
C ILE A 106 -2.30 18.12 0.81
N ALA A 107 -2.12 18.70 -0.37
CA ALA A 107 -0.93 19.50 -0.70
C ALA A 107 -0.91 20.87 0.02
N VAL A 108 -2.06 21.38 0.46
CA VAL A 108 -2.18 22.70 1.11
C VAL A 108 -3.05 22.62 2.38
N PRO A 109 -2.62 21.88 3.42
CA PRO A 109 -3.48 21.57 4.57
C PRO A 109 -3.76 22.77 5.49
N HIS A 110 -2.92 23.82 5.44
CA HIS A 110 -2.96 24.94 6.40
C HIS A 110 -3.70 26.19 5.88
N HIS A 111 -4.29 26.17 4.69
CA HIS A 111 -5.02 27.34 4.19
C HIS A 111 -6.38 27.47 4.92
N PRO A 112 -6.70 28.61 5.54
CA PRO A 112 -7.89 28.75 6.39
C PRO A 112 -9.21 28.38 5.71
N GLN A 113 -9.35 28.71 4.43
CA GLN A 113 -10.56 28.44 3.64
C GLN A 113 -10.60 27.03 3.03
N ILE A 114 -9.48 26.28 3.01
CA ILE A 114 -9.44 24.93 2.42
C ILE A 114 -10.24 23.94 3.26
N SER A 115 -10.29 24.10 4.58
CA SER A 115 -11.06 23.19 5.45
C SER A 115 -12.56 23.20 5.10
N ALA A 116 -13.13 24.40 4.90
CA ALA A 116 -14.53 24.55 4.50
C ALA A 116 -14.78 24.01 3.08
N CYS A 117 -13.91 24.32 2.13
CA CYS A 117 -14.02 23.81 0.76
C CYS A 117 -13.94 22.27 0.73
N LYS A 118 -12.98 21.70 1.47
CA LYS A 118 -12.79 20.26 1.61
C LYS A 118 -14.03 19.59 2.18
N THR A 119 -14.59 20.13 3.25
CA THR A 119 -15.82 19.62 3.88
C THR A 119 -16.96 19.59 2.87
N ARG A 120 -17.19 20.71 2.17
CA ARG A 120 -18.24 20.80 1.16
C ARG A 120 -18.06 19.80 0.00
N CYS A 121 -16.84 19.66 -0.50
CA CYS A 121 -16.53 18.68 -1.55
C CYS A 121 -16.72 17.22 -1.07
N LEU A 122 -16.43 16.93 0.20
CA LEU A 122 -16.66 15.62 0.79
C LEU A 122 -18.15 15.31 0.92
N GLU A 123 -18.98 16.27 1.36
CA GLU A 123 -20.44 16.10 1.42
C GLU A 123 -21.00 15.69 0.05
N MET A 124 -20.62 16.41 -1.01
CA MET A 124 -21.04 16.09 -2.39
C MET A 124 -20.56 14.70 -2.82
N LEU A 125 -19.33 14.34 -2.46
CA LEU A 125 -18.78 13.02 -2.78
C LEU A 125 -19.53 11.91 -2.05
N VAL A 126 -19.86 12.09 -0.76
CA VAL A 126 -20.60 11.11 0.05
C VAL A 126 -21.96 10.81 -0.59
N GLU A 127 -22.68 11.84 -1.03
CA GLU A 127 -23.98 11.68 -1.71
C GLU A 127 -23.88 10.86 -3.01
N ARG A 128 -22.76 10.96 -3.73
CA ARG A 128 -22.53 10.31 -5.03
C ARG A 128 -21.57 9.12 -4.96
N TRP A 129 -21.17 8.70 -3.76
CA TRP A 129 -20.09 7.73 -3.58
C TRP A 129 -20.41 6.36 -4.18
N SER A 130 -21.69 5.94 -4.09
CA SER A 130 -22.12 4.67 -4.66
C SER A 130 -21.92 4.59 -6.16
N ASP A 131 -22.01 5.72 -6.88
CA ASP A 131 -21.84 5.75 -8.33
C ASP A 131 -20.36 5.74 -8.71
N VAL A 132 -19.54 6.52 -8.01
CA VAL A 132 -18.07 6.48 -8.12
C VAL A 132 -17.56 5.05 -7.91
N MET A 133 -18.04 4.36 -6.88
CA MET A 133 -17.61 3.00 -6.57
C MET A 133 -18.07 1.97 -7.60
N LYS A 134 -19.26 2.14 -8.22
CA LYS A 134 -19.68 1.29 -9.34
C LYS A 134 -18.78 1.49 -10.56
N TRP A 135 -18.38 2.71 -10.87
CA TRP A 135 -17.41 2.99 -11.93
C TRP A 135 -16.04 2.37 -11.65
N LEU A 136 -15.51 2.55 -10.45
CA LEU A 136 -14.23 1.92 -10.05
C LEU A 136 -14.30 0.39 -10.14
N ALA A 137 -15.38 -0.22 -9.63
CA ALA A 137 -15.59 -1.67 -9.73
C ALA A 137 -15.76 -2.14 -11.19
N TYR A 138 -16.46 -1.37 -12.03
CA TYR A 138 -16.64 -1.69 -13.45
C TYR A 138 -15.31 -1.69 -14.20
N LEU A 139 -14.50 -0.64 -14.03
CA LEU A 139 -13.18 -0.53 -14.65
C LEU A 139 -12.25 -1.64 -14.17
N LEU A 140 -12.29 -1.94 -12.86
CA LEU A 140 -11.52 -3.03 -12.24
C LEU A 140 -11.87 -4.40 -12.84
N LEU A 141 -13.16 -4.75 -12.90
CA LEU A 141 -13.62 -6.04 -13.38
C LEU A 141 -13.36 -6.24 -14.88
N ASN A 142 -13.30 -5.14 -15.64
CA ASN A 142 -13.04 -5.15 -17.06
C ASN A 142 -11.58 -4.82 -17.41
N ALA A 143 -10.69 -4.61 -16.44
CA ALA A 143 -9.32 -4.15 -16.66
C ALA A 143 -8.56 -4.99 -17.71
N SER A 144 -8.81 -6.31 -17.72
CA SER A 144 -8.18 -7.26 -18.65
C SER A 144 -8.60 -7.11 -20.11
N SER A 145 -9.70 -6.39 -20.40
CA SER A 145 -10.18 -6.07 -21.74
C SER A 145 -9.50 -4.85 -22.34
N PHE A 146 -8.81 -4.05 -21.53
CA PHE A 146 -8.09 -2.86 -21.98
C PHE A 146 -6.68 -3.21 -22.47
N ALA A 147 -6.12 -2.34 -23.32
CA ALA A 147 -4.75 -2.49 -23.83
C ALA A 147 -3.67 -2.37 -22.73
N ASN A 148 -3.93 -1.57 -21.69
CA ASN A 148 -3.02 -1.37 -20.57
C ASN A 148 -3.75 -1.53 -19.22
N PRO A 149 -4.01 -2.78 -18.77
CA PRO A 149 -4.68 -3.03 -17.50
C PRO A 149 -3.97 -2.38 -16.29
N PRO A 150 -2.63 -2.40 -16.17
CA PRO A 150 -1.93 -1.72 -15.08
C PRO A 150 -2.28 -0.23 -14.94
N ASN A 151 -2.43 0.49 -16.06
CA ASN A 151 -2.81 1.90 -16.05
C ASN A 151 -4.25 2.12 -15.56
N ILE A 152 -5.18 1.23 -15.94
CA ILE A 152 -6.58 1.28 -15.45
C ILE A 152 -6.59 1.08 -13.94
N LEU A 153 -5.93 0.03 -13.45
CA LEU A 153 -5.85 -0.27 -12.02
C LEU A 153 -5.16 0.86 -11.25
N GLY A 154 -4.07 1.40 -11.82
CA GLY A 154 -3.36 2.56 -11.28
C GLY A 154 -4.28 3.76 -11.12
N THR A 155 -5.08 4.09 -12.14
CA THR A 155 -6.07 5.17 -12.10
C THR A 155 -7.11 4.96 -11.01
N CYS A 156 -7.61 3.73 -10.87
CA CYS A 156 -8.62 3.43 -9.88
C CYS A 156 -8.08 3.56 -8.44
N ILE A 157 -6.82 3.17 -8.20
CA ILE A 157 -6.13 3.37 -6.92
C ILE A 157 -5.80 4.84 -6.70
N ASP A 158 -5.30 5.53 -7.73
CA ASP A 158 -4.98 6.97 -7.72
C ASP A 158 -6.21 7.80 -7.36
N THR A 159 -7.41 7.34 -7.71
CA THR A 159 -8.67 8.00 -7.37
C THR A 159 -9.06 7.76 -5.92
N LEU A 160 -9.05 6.51 -5.47
CA LEU A 160 -9.51 6.16 -4.13
C LEU A 160 -8.57 6.64 -3.02
N LEU A 161 -7.25 6.51 -3.21
CA LEU A 161 -6.29 6.71 -2.13
C LEU A 161 -6.29 8.15 -1.54
N PRO A 162 -6.28 9.24 -2.32
CA PRO A 162 -6.31 10.60 -1.76
C PRO A 162 -7.61 10.94 -1.03
N ILE A 163 -8.71 10.30 -1.44
CA ILE A 163 -10.03 10.47 -0.81
C ILE A 163 -9.97 9.89 0.60
N ILE A 164 -9.43 8.68 0.76
CA ILE A 164 -9.47 7.97 2.05
C ILE A 164 -8.23 8.17 2.94
N VAL A 165 -7.12 8.71 2.41
CA VAL A 165 -5.92 8.99 3.22
C VAL A 165 -6.24 9.99 4.33
N SER A 166 -5.72 9.70 5.53
CA SER A 166 -5.98 10.44 6.78
C SER A 166 -7.46 10.47 7.18
N ALA A 167 -8.21 9.40 6.90
CA ALA A 167 -9.62 9.30 7.24
C ALA A 167 -9.88 9.44 8.75
N GLU A 168 -8.94 9.01 9.59
CA GLU A 168 -9.05 9.10 11.05
C GLU A 168 -9.12 10.54 11.60
N LYS A 169 -8.90 11.54 10.75
CA LYS A 169 -8.95 12.96 11.09
C LYS A 169 -10.18 13.67 10.52
N ASP A 170 -11.08 12.95 9.85
CA ASP A 170 -12.19 13.52 9.10
C ASP A 170 -13.37 12.54 9.03
N ILE A 171 -14.46 12.89 9.71
CA ILE A 171 -15.65 12.05 9.86
C ILE A 171 -16.24 11.63 8.50
N LEU A 172 -16.23 12.52 7.50
CA LEU A 172 -16.80 12.21 6.19
C LEU A 172 -15.91 11.22 5.43
N LYS A 173 -14.59 11.36 5.51
CA LYS A 173 -13.67 10.37 4.91
C LYS A 173 -13.76 9.01 5.61
N GLU A 174 -13.93 9.03 6.91
CA GLU A 174 -14.13 7.82 7.71
C GLU A 174 -15.39 7.08 7.29
N GLU A 175 -16.50 7.81 7.06
CA GLU A 175 -17.74 7.26 6.50
C GLU A 175 -17.50 6.51 5.19
N LEU A 176 -16.80 7.14 4.23
CA LEU A 176 -16.49 6.52 2.95
C LEU A 176 -15.71 5.21 3.09
N LEU A 177 -14.83 5.14 4.09
CA LEU A 177 -13.87 4.05 4.30
C LEU A 177 -14.56 2.77 4.80
N TYR A 178 -15.52 2.85 5.71
CA TYR A 178 -16.16 1.65 6.28
C TYR A 178 -17.39 1.16 5.50
N LEU A 179 -17.80 1.85 4.42
CA LEU A 179 -18.92 1.39 3.60
C LEU A 179 -18.61 0.02 2.96
N PRO A 180 -19.56 -0.95 2.98
CA PRO A 180 -19.31 -2.32 2.55
C PRO A 180 -18.77 -2.44 1.12
N TYR A 181 -19.24 -1.60 0.20
CA TYR A 181 -18.82 -1.63 -1.19
C TYR A 181 -17.42 -1.04 -1.40
N THR A 182 -16.98 -0.11 -0.54
CA THR A 182 -15.57 0.36 -0.52
C THR A 182 -14.65 -0.78 -0.08
N ILE A 183 -15.02 -1.51 0.97
CA ILE A 183 -14.25 -2.66 1.48
C ILE A 183 -14.21 -3.79 0.42
N ASP A 184 -15.36 -4.12 -0.18
CA ASP A 184 -15.43 -5.15 -1.22
C ASP A 184 -14.55 -4.80 -2.42
N TYR A 185 -14.52 -3.53 -2.80
CA TYR A 185 -13.65 -3.06 -3.88
C TYR A 185 -12.16 -3.26 -3.57
N VAL A 186 -11.72 -3.02 -2.33
CA VAL A 186 -10.34 -3.31 -1.91
C VAL A 186 -10.03 -4.81 -1.98
N TYR A 187 -10.96 -5.67 -1.59
CA TYR A 187 -10.81 -7.12 -1.77
C TYR A 187 -10.74 -7.54 -3.23
N LEU A 188 -11.57 -6.94 -4.10
CA LEU A 188 -11.52 -7.19 -5.53
C LEU A 188 -10.17 -6.74 -6.13
N LEU A 189 -9.62 -5.61 -5.68
CA LEU A 189 -8.30 -5.12 -6.10
C LEU A 189 -7.18 -6.10 -5.72
N LEU A 190 -7.20 -6.62 -4.49
CA LEU A 190 -6.23 -7.63 -4.04
C LEU A 190 -6.25 -8.88 -4.92
N CYS A 191 -7.43 -9.25 -5.42
CA CYS A 191 -7.68 -10.44 -6.22
C CYS A 191 -7.40 -10.28 -7.73
N GLN A 192 -6.89 -9.13 -8.18
CA GLN A 192 -6.60 -8.90 -9.59
C GLN A 192 -5.33 -9.60 -10.03
N VAL A 193 -5.46 -10.35 -11.12
CA VAL A 193 -4.43 -11.18 -11.73
C VAL A 193 -4.35 -10.83 -13.21
N ASP A 194 -3.13 -10.76 -13.72
CA ASP A 194 -2.89 -10.61 -15.14
C ASP A 194 -3.29 -11.89 -15.87
N LYS A 195 -4.20 -11.77 -16.84
CA LYS A 195 -4.79 -12.92 -17.55
C LYS A 195 -3.78 -13.73 -18.35
N TYR A 196 -2.64 -13.15 -18.73
CA TYR A 196 -1.63 -13.80 -19.55
C TYR A 196 -0.58 -14.50 -18.70
N THR A 197 -0.15 -13.86 -17.60
CA THR A 197 0.93 -14.40 -16.75
C THR A 197 0.41 -15.20 -15.56
N GLY A 198 -0.87 -15.04 -15.19
CA GLY A 198 -1.41 -15.59 -13.95
C GLY A 198 -0.83 -14.96 -12.68
N LYS A 199 -0.02 -13.90 -12.80
CA LYS A 199 0.59 -13.19 -11.67
C LYS A 199 -0.31 -12.07 -11.18
N TYR A 200 -0.29 -11.80 -9.89
CA TYR A 200 -0.99 -10.67 -9.31
C TYR A 200 -0.37 -9.36 -9.78
N TYR A 201 -1.21 -8.35 -10.05
CA TYR A 201 -0.69 -7.04 -10.46
C TYR A 201 0.14 -6.39 -9.34
N TYR A 202 1.39 -6.05 -9.65
CA TYR A 202 2.29 -5.32 -8.76
C TYR A 202 2.48 -3.90 -9.29
N LEU A 203 1.76 -2.94 -8.71
CA LEU A 203 1.72 -1.55 -9.18
C LEU A 203 2.58 -0.65 -8.29
N GLN A 204 3.71 -0.19 -8.81
CA GLN A 204 4.49 0.87 -8.19
C GLN A 204 4.04 2.22 -8.75
N LEU A 205 3.32 2.99 -7.93
CA LEU A 205 2.91 4.34 -8.29
C LEU A 205 3.87 5.31 -7.63
N THR A 206 4.70 5.99 -8.43
CA THR A 206 5.76 6.90 -7.96
C THR A 206 5.28 7.93 -6.94
N LYS A 207 4.00 8.34 -7.04
CA LYS A 207 3.35 9.32 -6.15
C LYS A 207 3.06 8.80 -4.74
N TYR A 208 3.13 7.48 -4.50
CA TYR A 208 2.73 6.86 -3.23
C TYR A 208 3.88 6.11 -2.54
N GLY A 209 5.11 6.44 -2.91
CA GLY A 209 6.31 5.88 -2.31
C GLY A 209 6.75 4.57 -2.97
N GLU A 210 7.58 3.84 -2.23
CA GLU A 210 8.33 2.72 -2.78
C GLU A 210 7.55 1.41 -2.76
N MET A 211 6.34 1.31 -2.20
CA MET A 211 5.62 0.04 -2.09
C MET A 211 4.51 -0.14 -3.13
N CYS A 212 4.02 -1.38 -3.26
CA CYS A 212 2.86 -1.70 -4.10
C CYS A 212 1.62 -0.89 -3.67
N ALA A 213 1.04 -0.14 -4.60
CA ALA A 213 -0.09 0.74 -4.33
C ALA A 213 -1.35 0.00 -3.87
N ILE A 214 -1.59 -1.22 -4.36
CA ILE A 214 -2.70 -2.08 -3.89
C ILE A 214 -2.52 -2.43 -2.41
N LEU A 215 -1.31 -2.77 -2.00
CA LEU A 215 -1.01 -3.10 -0.61
C LEU A 215 -1.01 -1.87 0.29
N ASN A 216 -0.55 -0.72 -0.21
CA ASN A 216 -0.63 0.55 0.52
C ASN A 216 -2.08 0.95 0.81
N LEU A 217 -2.95 0.79 -0.19
CA LEU A 217 -4.38 1.01 -0.04
C LEU A 217 -4.95 0.04 1.01
N PHE A 218 -4.66 -1.26 0.90
CA PHE A 218 -5.14 -2.24 1.88
C PHE A 218 -4.64 -1.94 3.30
N LYS A 219 -3.36 -1.57 3.46
CA LYS A 219 -2.77 -1.17 4.74
C LYS A 219 -3.49 0.03 5.35
N SER A 220 -3.94 0.98 4.54
CA SER A 220 -4.69 2.14 5.04
C SER A 220 -6.00 1.74 5.74
N PHE A 221 -6.65 0.65 5.30
CA PHE A 221 -7.82 0.10 5.99
C PHE A 221 -7.45 -0.71 7.23
N ILE A 222 -6.30 -1.38 7.22
CA ILE A 222 -5.80 -2.14 8.38
C ILE A 222 -5.38 -1.20 9.51
N ASP A 223 -4.74 -0.07 9.19
CA ASP A 223 -4.26 0.89 10.20
C ASP A 223 -5.37 1.76 10.80
N SER A 224 -6.49 1.95 10.09
CA SER A 224 -7.67 2.61 10.63
C SER A 224 -8.46 1.61 11.48
N GLU A 225 -8.52 1.84 12.79
CA GLU A 225 -9.24 0.95 13.73
C GLU A 225 -10.70 0.73 13.31
N ILE A 226 -11.37 1.80 12.88
CA ILE A 226 -12.78 1.79 12.51
C ILE A 226 -12.98 1.06 11.18
N ALA A 227 -12.12 1.30 10.20
CA ALA A 227 -12.16 0.56 8.94
C ALA A 227 -11.87 -0.93 9.16
N PHE A 228 -10.87 -1.25 9.98
CA PHE A 228 -10.51 -2.62 10.32
C PHE A 228 -11.66 -3.36 11.01
N PHE A 229 -12.36 -2.69 11.93
CA PHE A 229 -13.53 -3.23 12.63
C PHE A 229 -14.67 -3.61 11.67
N ASN A 230 -14.78 -2.94 10.52
CA ASN A 230 -15.78 -3.27 9.49
C ASN A 230 -15.24 -4.24 8.43
N LEU A 231 -13.95 -4.12 8.10
CA LEU A 231 -13.24 -4.95 7.13
C LEU A 231 -13.26 -6.42 7.55
N LEU A 232 -12.88 -6.72 8.78
CA LEU A 232 -12.76 -8.10 9.25
C LEU A 232 -14.11 -8.87 9.25
N PRO A 233 -15.22 -8.35 9.79
CA PRO A 233 -16.53 -8.96 9.65
C PRO A 233 -16.96 -9.11 8.18
N ARG A 234 -16.66 -8.14 7.32
CA ARG A 234 -16.98 -8.23 5.90
C ARG A 234 -16.27 -9.41 5.23
N LEU A 235 -14.98 -9.64 5.51
CA LEU A 235 -14.23 -10.81 5.03
C LEU A 235 -14.89 -12.14 5.45
N LYS A 236 -15.46 -12.18 6.66
CA LYS A 236 -16.15 -13.37 7.17
C LYS A 236 -17.53 -13.56 6.54
N ALA A 237 -18.21 -12.46 6.24
CA ALA A 237 -19.55 -12.47 5.66
C ALA A 237 -19.56 -12.84 4.17
N VAL A 238 -18.47 -12.61 3.42
CA VAL A 238 -18.39 -13.06 2.02
C VAL A 238 -18.41 -14.59 1.91
N SER A 239 -18.80 -15.07 0.73
CA SER A 239 -18.88 -16.50 0.43
C SER A 239 -17.54 -17.21 0.72
N PRO A 240 -17.56 -18.50 1.15
CA PRO A 240 -16.32 -19.24 1.40
C PRO A 240 -15.36 -19.24 0.21
N LYS A 241 -15.90 -19.32 -1.02
CA LYS A 241 -15.10 -19.25 -2.27
C LYS A 241 -14.41 -17.90 -2.42
N THR A 242 -15.14 -16.80 -2.21
CA THR A 242 -14.59 -15.44 -2.27
C THR A 242 -13.52 -15.23 -1.20
N ARG A 243 -13.80 -15.68 0.03
CA ARG A 243 -12.87 -15.59 1.16
C ARG A 243 -11.57 -16.34 0.89
N LYS A 244 -11.65 -17.57 0.40
CA LYS A 244 -10.47 -18.36 -0.01
C LYS A 244 -9.69 -17.64 -1.12
N ARG A 245 -10.36 -17.03 -2.09
CA ARG A 245 -9.69 -16.25 -3.16
C ARG A 245 -8.92 -15.05 -2.59
N ILE A 246 -9.51 -14.29 -1.67
CA ILE A 246 -8.85 -13.14 -1.03
C ILE A 246 -7.62 -13.59 -0.23
N ILE A 247 -7.76 -14.63 0.60
CA ILE A 247 -6.66 -15.17 1.42
C ILE A 247 -5.56 -15.77 0.54
N SER A 248 -5.93 -16.47 -0.54
CA SER A 248 -4.99 -16.96 -1.54
C SER A 248 -4.23 -15.82 -2.20
N ALA A 249 -4.89 -14.70 -2.51
CA ALA A 249 -4.24 -13.53 -3.07
C ALA A 249 -3.20 -12.92 -2.12
N LEU A 250 -3.48 -12.85 -0.82
CA LEU A 250 -2.49 -12.41 0.18
C LEU A 250 -1.32 -13.40 0.31
N THR A 251 -1.59 -14.69 0.15
CA THR A 251 -0.57 -15.74 0.30
C THR A 251 0.38 -15.82 -0.90
N VAL A 252 -0.19 -15.96 -2.10
CA VAL A 252 0.56 -16.18 -3.36
C VAL A 252 1.31 -14.93 -3.82
N ARG A 253 0.85 -13.74 -3.42
CA ARG A 253 1.51 -12.48 -3.78
C ARG A 253 2.87 -12.32 -3.09
N ALA A 254 3.11 -12.95 -1.93
CA ALA A 254 4.38 -12.86 -1.21
C ALA A 254 5.59 -13.31 -2.07
N PRO A 255 5.66 -14.56 -2.58
CA PRO A 255 6.78 -14.97 -3.42
C PRO A 255 6.86 -14.14 -4.72
N GLN A 256 5.73 -13.76 -5.32
CA GLN A 256 5.73 -12.94 -6.54
C GLN A 256 6.37 -11.56 -6.34
N ILE A 257 6.15 -10.92 -5.18
CA ILE A 257 6.82 -9.65 -4.84
C ILE A 257 8.33 -9.86 -4.74
N ALA A 258 8.78 -10.87 -4.00
CA ALA A 258 10.20 -11.16 -3.84
C ALA A 258 10.87 -11.51 -5.19
N GLU A 259 10.17 -12.26 -6.04
CA GLU A 259 10.63 -12.62 -7.38
C GLU A 259 10.71 -11.42 -8.31
N SER A 260 9.83 -10.42 -8.16
CA SER A 260 9.83 -9.22 -9.00
C SER A 260 10.98 -8.24 -8.70
N ALA A 261 11.62 -8.35 -7.53
CA ALA A 261 12.74 -7.50 -7.17
C ALA A 261 13.95 -7.76 -8.08
N GLU A 262 14.50 -6.71 -8.68
CA GLU A 262 15.72 -6.80 -9.49
C GLU A 262 16.95 -6.69 -8.59
N ALA A 263 17.79 -7.73 -8.57
CA ALA A 263 18.97 -7.77 -7.71
C ALA A 263 19.98 -6.67 -8.07
N THR A 264 20.02 -6.23 -9.32
CA THR A 264 20.90 -5.16 -9.80
C THR A 264 20.42 -3.75 -9.42
N GLU A 265 19.23 -3.61 -8.82
CA GLU A 265 18.62 -2.31 -8.52
C GLU A 265 18.21 -2.19 -7.04
N ALA A 266 19.00 -1.48 -6.23
CA ALA A 266 18.72 -1.26 -4.81
C ALA A 266 17.30 -0.71 -4.54
N LYS A 267 16.80 0.19 -5.39
CA LYS A 267 15.44 0.73 -5.28
C LYS A 267 14.36 -0.33 -5.51
N SER A 268 14.58 -1.24 -6.46
CA SER A 268 13.67 -2.35 -6.74
C SER A 268 13.62 -3.32 -5.55
N MET A 269 14.79 -3.64 -4.96
CA MET A 269 14.89 -4.46 -3.75
C MET A 269 14.19 -3.83 -2.55
N MET A 270 14.45 -2.54 -2.28
CA MET A 270 13.77 -1.80 -1.20
C MET A 270 12.26 -1.75 -1.40
N SER A 271 11.81 -1.49 -2.62
CA SER A 271 10.38 -1.48 -2.96
C SER A 271 9.69 -2.80 -2.65
N ALA A 272 10.29 -3.90 -3.10
CA ALA A 272 9.77 -5.23 -2.85
C ALA A 272 9.77 -5.54 -1.34
N MET A 273 10.81 -5.11 -0.62
CA MET A 273 10.89 -5.30 0.83
C MET A 273 9.79 -4.54 1.59
N TYR A 274 9.53 -3.27 1.27
CA TYR A 274 8.40 -2.53 1.86
C TYR A 274 7.06 -3.19 1.56
N SER A 275 6.89 -3.72 0.35
CA SER A 275 5.68 -4.43 -0.05
C SER A 275 5.51 -5.75 0.71
N LEU A 276 6.58 -6.52 0.91
CA LEU A 276 6.57 -7.75 1.70
C LEU A 276 6.28 -7.48 3.17
N TYR A 277 6.94 -6.49 3.77
CA TYR A 277 6.67 -6.05 5.14
C TYR A 277 5.19 -5.70 5.31
N THR A 278 4.67 -4.87 4.39
CA THR A 278 3.26 -4.45 4.38
C THR A 278 2.30 -5.64 4.28
N LEU A 279 2.58 -6.58 3.38
CA LEU A 279 1.78 -7.78 3.19
C LEU A 279 1.75 -8.64 4.46
N ILE A 280 2.92 -8.92 5.04
CA ILE A 280 3.06 -9.73 6.26
C ILE A 280 2.38 -9.03 7.45
N TYR A 281 2.55 -7.72 7.59
CA TYR A 281 1.86 -6.93 8.60
C TYR A 281 0.35 -7.03 8.47
N CYS A 282 -0.21 -6.78 7.28
CA CYS A 282 -1.66 -6.85 7.05
C CYS A 282 -2.19 -8.26 7.31
N THR A 283 -1.50 -9.30 6.84
CA THR A 283 -1.82 -10.70 7.15
C THR A 283 -1.83 -10.94 8.66
N SER A 284 -0.82 -10.44 9.39
CA SER A 284 -0.74 -10.59 10.85
C SER A 284 -1.91 -9.96 11.62
N GLN A 285 -2.47 -8.87 11.08
CA GLN A 285 -3.65 -8.21 11.66
C GLN A 285 -4.91 -9.03 11.39
N LEU A 286 -5.11 -9.57 10.19
CA LEU A 286 -6.24 -10.46 9.90
C LEU A 286 -6.23 -11.73 10.78
N LEU A 287 -5.05 -12.25 11.09
CA LEU A 287 -4.89 -13.42 11.96
C LEU A 287 -5.18 -13.14 13.44
N CYS A 288 -5.63 -11.92 13.79
CA CYS A 288 -6.23 -11.69 15.11
C CYS A 288 -7.55 -12.46 15.28
N ASP A 289 -8.22 -12.81 14.18
CA ASP A 289 -9.40 -13.68 14.17
C ASP A 289 -9.01 -15.14 13.94
N PRO A 290 -9.18 -16.03 14.95
CA PRO A 290 -8.80 -17.44 14.82
C PRO A 290 -9.53 -18.20 13.72
N SER A 291 -10.71 -17.74 13.27
CA SER A 291 -11.46 -18.43 12.21
C SER A 291 -10.82 -18.30 10.83
N LEU A 292 -10.00 -17.28 10.62
CA LEU A 292 -9.26 -17.10 9.37
C LEU A 292 -7.99 -17.95 9.33
N TRP A 293 -7.45 -18.31 10.50
CA TRP A 293 -6.21 -19.06 10.65
C TRP A 293 -6.20 -20.37 9.83
N THR A 294 -7.26 -21.18 9.95
CA THR A 294 -7.36 -22.46 9.23
C THR A 294 -7.28 -22.27 7.71
N ILE A 295 -7.89 -21.21 7.19
CA ILE A 295 -7.90 -20.95 5.75
C ILE A 295 -6.51 -20.48 5.28
N PHE A 296 -5.83 -19.64 6.08
CA PHE A 296 -4.45 -19.26 5.80
C PHE A 296 -3.51 -20.48 5.81
N LEU A 297 -3.66 -21.38 6.78
CA LEU A 297 -2.90 -22.62 6.84
C LEU A 297 -3.16 -23.54 5.63
N GLU A 298 -4.42 -23.70 5.21
CA GLU A 298 -4.77 -24.45 3.99
C GLU A 298 -4.04 -23.90 2.75
N MET A 299 -3.79 -22.59 2.71
CA MET A 299 -3.05 -21.94 1.61
C MET A 299 -1.52 -21.99 1.78
N GLY A 300 -1.00 -22.61 2.85
CA GLY A 300 0.44 -22.74 3.07
C GLY A 300 1.16 -21.42 3.38
N PHE A 301 0.45 -20.43 3.92
CA PHE A 301 0.96 -19.06 3.99
C PHE A 301 2.27 -18.89 4.77
N LEU A 302 2.51 -19.71 5.81
CA LEU A 302 3.75 -19.67 6.57
C LEU A 302 4.97 -20.00 5.72
N LYS A 303 4.85 -21.05 4.90
CA LYS A 303 5.89 -21.47 3.97
C LYS A 303 6.11 -20.42 2.89
N GLU A 304 5.03 -19.92 2.28
CA GLU A 304 5.13 -18.94 1.18
C GLU A 304 5.68 -17.58 1.65
N HIS A 305 5.30 -17.11 2.84
CA HIS A 305 5.85 -15.87 3.41
C HIS A 305 7.33 -16.05 3.81
N GLY A 306 7.68 -17.19 4.44
CA GLY A 306 9.07 -17.52 4.71
C GLY A 306 9.91 -17.57 3.45
N ARG A 307 9.38 -18.23 2.40
CA ARG A 307 10.02 -18.36 1.08
C ARG A 307 10.27 -17.00 0.43
N ALA A 308 9.29 -16.10 0.48
CA ALA A 308 9.45 -14.76 -0.04
C ALA A 308 10.59 -13.99 0.66
N LEU A 309 10.69 -14.09 1.99
CA LEU A 309 11.78 -13.50 2.76
C LEU A 309 13.13 -14.15 2.46
N ALA A 310 13.16 -15.45 2.19
CA ALA A 310 14.39 -16.16 1.81
C ALA A 310 14.88 -15.71 0.42
N ILE A 311 13.97 -15.62 -0.55
CA ILE A 311 14.28 -15.15 -1.92
C ILE A 311 14.86 -13.74 -1.89
N ILE A 312 14.23 -12.81 -1.18
CA ILE A 312 14.71 -11.42 -1.17
C ILE A 312 16.02 -11.26 -0.38
N ALA A 313 16.19 -12.02 0.71
CA ALA A 313 17.46 -12.08 1.44
C ALA A 313 18.59 -12.64 0.57
N GLU A 314 18.30 -13.65 -0.27
CA GLU A 314 19.26 -14.20 -1.22
C GLU A 314 19.70 -13.17 -2.25
N LYS A 315 18.72 -12.51 -2.88
CA LYS A 315 18.99 -11.47 -3.87
C LYS A 315 19.83 -10.34 -3.28
N GLY A 316 19.48 -9.87 -2.07
CA GLY A 316 20.27 -8.85 -1.39
C GLY A 316 21.69 -9.30 -1.05
N HIS A 317 21.86 -10.57 -0.63
CA HIS A 317 23.18 -11.10 -0.27
C HIS A 317 24.08 -11.35 -1.48
N MET A 318 23.49 -11.76 -2.61
CA MET A 318 24.20 -12.04 -3.86
C MET A 318 24.31 -10.82 -4.78
N SER A 319 23.72 -9.69 -4.39
CA SER A 319 23.69 -8.49 -5.20
C SER A 319 25.09 -7.87 -5.33
N GLU A 320 25.45 -7.46 -6.55
CA GLU A 320 26.64 -6.63 -6.79
C GLU A 320 26.46 -5.19 -6.26
N VAL A 321 25.21 -4.73 -6.18
CA VAL A 321 24.84 -3.42 -5.65
C VAL A 321 24.34 -3.59 -4.23
N ASP A 322 25.06 -3.02 -3.26
CA ASP A 322 24.62 -3.05 -1.86
C ASP A 322 23.22 -2.42 -1.74
N PRO A 323 22.18 -3.16 -1.31
CA PRO A 323 20.85 -2.61 -1.08
C PRO A 323 20.82 -1.57 0.05
N GLY A 324 21.90 -1.50 0.85
CA GLY A 324 22.09 -0.57 1.95
C GLY A 324 21.55 -1.10 3.28
N ASP A 325 22.03 -0.53 4.38
CA ASP A 325 21.68 -0.96 5.74
C ASP A 325 20.16 -0.90 6.02
N GLN A 326 19.46 0.10 5.49
CA GLN A 326 18.00 0.23 5.65
C GLN A 326 17.23 -1.00 5.13
N PHE A 327 17.72 -1.64 4.07
CA PHE A 327 17.16 -2.89 3.55
C PHE A 327 17.29 -4.01 4.57
N TRP A 328 18.49 -4.23 5.10
CA TRP A 328 18.78 -5.31 6.04
C TRP A 328 18.04 -5.12 7.37
N LYS A 329 17.95 -3.87 7.86
CA LYS A 329 17.13 -3.53 9.03
C LYS A 329 15.66 -3.84 8.80
N LEU A 330 15.10 -3.45 7.66
CA LEU A 330 13.69 -3.72 7.34
C LEU A 330 13.42 -5.22 7.17
N LEU A 331 14.30 -5.94 6.47
CA LEU A 331 14.19 -7.38 6.31
C LEU A 331 14.24 -8.09 7.67
N CYS A 332 15.20 -7.73 8.53
CA CYS A 332 15.33 -8.30 9.86
C CYS A 332 14.09 -8.01 10.73
N ALA A 333 13.62 -6.76 10.75
CA ALA A 333 12.38 -6.38 11.43
C ALA A 333 11.17 -7.17 10.91
N THR A 334 11.12 -7.46 9.61
CA THR A 334 10.06 -8.26 8.98
C THR A 334 10.14 -9.73 9.39
N VAL A 335 11.34 -10.31 9.45
CA VAL A 335 11.56 -11.66 9.98
C VAL A 335 11.12 -11.75 11.43
N ILE A 336 11.47 -10.75 12.26
CA ILE A 336 11.06 -10.69 13.67
C ILE A 336 9.54 -10.58 13.79
N LEU A 337 8.91 -9.67 13.04
CA LEU A 337 7.45 -9.52 12.99
C LEU A 337 6.79 -10.86 12.62
N PHE A 338 7.28 -11.51 11.56
CA PHE A 338 6.75 -12.78 11.10
C PHE A 338 6.86 -13.85 12.19
N VAL A 339 8.03 -14.06 12.79
CA VAL A 339 8.19 -15.13 13.78
C VAL A 339 7.48 -14.80 15.10
N LYS A 340 7.77 -13.65 15.71
CA LYS A 340 7.22 -13.31 17.03
C LYS A 340 5.72 -13.06 16.99
N THR A 341 5.22 -12.41 15.95
CA THR A 341 3.79 -12.07 15.87
C THR A 341 3.02 -13.18 15.19
N VAL A 342 3.37 -13.54 13.95
CA VAL A 342 2.57 -14.51 13.18
C VAL A 342 2.74 -15.92 13.74
N VAL A 343 3.98 -16.43 13.82
CA VAL A 343 4.22 -17.82 14.22
C VAL A 343 4.00 -18.04 15.73
N MET A 344 4.50 -17.14 16.60
CA MET A 344 4.44 -17.38 18.05
C MET A 344 3.14 -16.92 18.71
N LYS A 345 2.60 -15.76 18.28
CA LYS A 345 1.47 -15.13 18.97
C LYS A 345 0.12 -15.39 18.31
N ARG A 346 0.05 -15.38 16.97
CA ARG A 346 -1.22 -15.54 16.23
C ARG A 346 -1.57 -16.99 15.92
N THR A 347 -0.58 -17.88 15.96
CA THR A 347 -0.78 -19.30 15.69
C THR A 347 -1.37 -20.01 16.91
N PRO A 348 -2.44 -20.81 16.78
CA PRO A 348 -2.97 -21.65 17.86
C PRO A 348 -1.99 -22.72 18.38
N ASN A 349 -1.16 -23.29 17.47
CA ASN A 349 -0.12 -24.26 17.80
C ASN A 349 1.22 -23.87 17.16
N PRO A 350 2.03 -23.03 17.85
CA PRO A 350 3.33 -22.58 17.35
C PRO A 350 4.28 -23.73 16.99
N THR A 351 4.29 -24.80 17.78
CA THR A 351 5.17 -25.96 17.60
C THR A 351 4.94 -26.68 16.26
N GLU A 352 3.69 -26.78 15.82
CA GLU A 352 3.34 -27.39 14.53
C GLU A 352 3.55 -26.46 13.34
N SER A 353 3.49 -25.15 13.57
CA SER A 353 3.59 -24.12 12.52
C SER A 353 5.03 -23.73 12.20
N PHE A 354 5.93 -23.85 13.18
CA PHE A 354 7.36 -23.61 13.02
C PHE A 354 8.00 -24.36 11.85
N PRO A 355 7.82 -25.68 11.68
CA PRO A 355 8.39 -26.41 10.54
C PRO A 355 8.01 -25.81 9.19
N SER A 356 6.77 -25.32 9.03
CA SER A 356 6.32 -24.74 7.75
C SER A 356 7.05 -23.43 7.43
N ALA A 357 7.24 -22.55 8.42
CA ALA A 357 8.04 -21.33 8.25
C ALA A 357 9.52 -21.65 7.98
N MET A 358 10.04 -22.71 8.60
CA MET A 358 11.41 -23.22 8.39
C MET A 358 11.62 -23.78 6.99
N GLU A 359 10.69 -24.56 6.47
CA GLU A 359 10.70 -25.01 5.07
C GLU A 359 10.68 -23.85 4.08
N GLY A 360 10.10 -22.72 4.48
CA GLY A 360 10.19 -21.46 3.73
C GLY A 360 11.56 -20.79 3.79
N GLY A 361 12.50 -21.24 4.63
CA GLY A 361 13.84 -20.65 4.72
C GLY A 361 13.95 -19.44 5.64
N ILE A 362 13.02 -19.28 6.60
CA ILE A 362 13.04 -18.14 7.54
C ILE A 362 14.32 -18.05 8.38
N LEU A 363 14.91 -19.21 8.75
CA LEU A 363 16.18 -19.25 9.47
C LEU A 363 17.32 -18.70 8.61
N THR A 364 17.37 -19.09 7.34
CA THR A 364 18.37 -18.59 6.39
C THR A 364 18.25 -17.07 6.22
N SER A 365 17.03 -16.54 6.14
CA SER A 365 16.80 -15.09 6.11
C SER A 365 17.32 -14.40 7.38
N ALA A 366 17.03 -14.95 8.56
CA ALA A 366 17.48 -14.39 9.84
C ALA A 366 19.01 -14.36 9.94
N LEU A 367 19.67 -15.46 9.55
CA LEU A 367 21.13 -15.56 9.56
C LEU A 367 21.77 -14.57 8.58
N ARG A 368 21.23 -14.44 7.36
CA ARG A 368 21.71 -13.44 6.38
C ARG A 368 21.55 -12.00 6.88
N CYS A 369 20.48 -11.70 7.62
CA CYS A 369 20.34 -10.38 8.24
C CYS A 369 21.47 -10.12 9.23
N LEU A 370 21.77 -11.09 10.11
CA LEU A 370 22.81 -10.93 11.14
C LEU A 370 24.21 -10.75 10.55
N THR A 371 24.50 -11.30 9.37
CA THR A 371 25.80 -11.11 8.72
C THR A 371 26.00 -9.71 8.15
N HIS A 372 24.91 -8.98 7.89
CA HIS A 372 24.93 -7.67 7.23
C HIS A 372 24.60 -6.50 8.15
N LEU A 373 24.14 -6.77 9.37
CA LEU A 373 23.84 -5.74 10.36
C LEU A 373 25.08 -5.36 11.17
N ASP A 374 25.42 -4.07 11.20
CA ASP A 374 26.51 -3.56 12.03
C ASP A 374 26.06 -3.41 13.50
N PRO A 375 26.63 -4.19 14.44
CA PRO A 375 26.26 -4.12 15.85
C PRO A 375 26.63 -2.79 16.52
N THR A 376 27.53 -2.01 15.92
CA THR A 376 27.96 -0.70 16.45
C THR A 376 27.02 0.43 16.06
N GLU A 377 26.14 0.20 15.08
CA GLU A 377 25.23 1.21 14.59
C GLU A 377 24.03 1.41 15.52
N LYS A 378 23.62 2.67 15.71
CA LYS A 378 22.54 3.04 16.62
C LYS A 378 21.21 2.43 16.16
N GLY A 379 20.58 1.66 17.05
CA GLY A 379 19.28 1.02 16.81
C GLY A 379 19.38 -0.42 16.27
N THR A 380 20.57 -0.88 15.90
CA THR A 380 20.77 -2.22 15.34
C THR A 380 20.88 -3.30 16.42
N SER A 381 21.43 -2.98 17.60
CA SER A 381 21.62 -3.94 18.70
C SER A 381 20.31 -4.61 19.15
N GLY A 382 19.23 -3.85 19.31
CA GLY A 382 17.92 -4.40 19.68
C GLY A 382 17.32 -5.31 18.61
N ILE A 383 17.55 -5.01 17.33
CA ILE A 383 17.13 -5.84 16.20
C ILE A 383 17.91 -7.16 16.19
N ILE A 384 19.23 -7.10 16.44
CA ILE A 384 20.09 -8.29 16.54
C ILE A 384 19.64 -9.19 17.69
N ASP A 385 19.41 -8.64 18.89
CA ASP A 385 18.97 -9.42 20.06
C ASP A 385 17.62 -10.12 19.80
N ASP A 386 16.72 -9.43 19.11
CA ASP A 386 15.43 -9.97 18.71
C ASP A 386 15.54 -11.06 17.64
N ALA A 387 16.42 -10.88 16.66
CA ALA A 387 16.71 -11.89 15.65
C ALA A 387 17.38 -13.14 16.26
N ILE A 388 18.29 -12.97 17.21
CA ILE A 388 18.87 -14.08 17.98
C ILE A 388 17.77 -14.79 18.76
N THR A 389 16.86 -14.06 19.43
CA THR A 389 15.73 -14.65 20.13
C THR A 389 14.84 -15.46 19.19
N VAL A 390 14.62 -14.96 17.97
CA VAL A 390 13.93 -15.69 16.90
C VAL A 390 14.66 -16.98 16.55
N ILE A 391 15.97 -16.95 16.28
CA ILE A 391 16.78 -18.15 16.00
C ILE A 391 16.70 -19.16 17.15
N LEU A 392 16.87 -18.69 18.38
CA LEU A 392 16.82 -19.51 19.59
C LEU A 392 15.46 -20.19 19.77
N SER A 393 14.37 -19.56 19.32
CA SER A 393 13.02 -20.14 19.41
C SER A 393 12.84 -21.41 18.56
N TYR A 394 13.71 -21.64 17.58
CA TYR A 394 13.71 -22.84 16.74
C TYR A 394 14.49 -24.03 17.35
N LEU A 395 15.40 -23.76 18.30
CA LEU A 395 16.24 -24.79 18.93
C LEU A 395 15.50 -25.86 19.75
N PRO A 396 14.27 -25.68 20.24
CA PRO A 396 13.54 -26.78 20.88
C PRO A 396 12.92 -27.77 19.88
N VAL A 397 12.82 -27.42 18.59
CA VAL A 397 12.02 -28.18 17.62
C VAL A 397 12.84 -29.29 16.99
N GLU A 398 12.62 -30.55 17.39
CA GLU A 398 13.38 -31.74 16.94
C GLU A 398 13.53 -31.84 15.40
N LYS A 399 12.50 -31.45 14.65
CA LYS A 399 12.53 -31.42 13.18
C LYS A 399 13.53 -30.41 12.59
N VAL A 400 13.79 -29.29 13.27
CA VAL A 400 14.80 -28.29 12.84
C VAL A 400 16.19 -28.92 12.87
N TRP A 401 16.48 -29.70 13.91
CA TRP A 401 17.74 -30.40 14.05
C TRP A 401 17.97 -31.45 12.96
N LYS A 402 16.91 -32.15 12.54
CA LYS A 402 16.96 -33.12 11.44
C LYS A 402 17.12 -32.46 10.06
N MET A 403 16.66 -31.22 9.89
CA MET A 403 16.78 -30.46 8.63
C MET A 403 18.11 -29.71 8.48
N ALA A 404 18.80 -29.38 9.58
CA ALA A 404 20.03 -28.58 9.54
C ALA A 404 21.25 -29.32 8.95
N GLY A 405 21.22 -30.66 8.87
CA GLY A 405 22.09 -31.49 8.00
C GLY A 405 23.62 -31.41 8.18
N SER A 406 24.14 -30.55 9.07
CA SER A 406 25.56 -30.31 9.31
C SER A 406 25.82 -30.28 10.81
N ASP A 407 26.74 -31.13 11.27
CA ASP A 407 27.18 -31.21 12.67
C ASP A 407 27.78 -29.88 13.17
N ASP A 408 28.33 -29.06 12.28
CA ASP A 408 28.92 -27.74 12.62
C ASP A 408 27.85 -26.69 12.97
N VAL A 409 26.73 -26.68 12.24
CA VAL A 409 25.58 -25.81 12.55
C VAL A 409 24.94 -26.24 13.87
N TYR A 410 24.96 -27.54 14.16
CA TYR A 410 24.47 -28.10 15.42
C TYR A 410 25.28 -27.61 16.63
N ASP A 411 26.61 -27.64 16.56
CA ASP A 411 27.46 -27.20 17.67
C ASP A 411 27.41 -25.68 17.89
N ALA A 412 27.42 -24.89 16.82
CA ALA A 412 27.30 -23.43 16.89
C ALA A 412 25.98 -22.97 17.55
N LEU A 413 24.86 -23.63 17.21
CA LEU A 413 23.55 -23.33 17.76
C LEU A 413 23.39 -23.79 19.21
N LYS A 414 24.00 -24.92 19.58
CA LYS A 414 24.01 -25.44 20.95
C LYS A 414 24.79 -24.53 21.90
N ASP A 415 25.90 -23.96 21.44
CA ASP A 415 26.67 -23.00 22.22
C ASP A 415 25.97 -21.64 22.36
N ALA A 416 25.30 -21.15 21.31
CA ALA A 416 24.45 -19.97 21.42
C ALA A 416 23.32 -20.12 22.46
N ARG A 417 22.71 -21.31 22.56
CA ARG A 417 21.70 -21.64 23.60
C ARG A 417 22.27 -21.61 25.02
N ARG A 418 23.47 -22.16 25.23
CA ARG A 418 24.14 -22.12 26.55
C ARG A 418 24.42 -20.68 26.98
N GLN A 419 24.84 -19.83 26.03
CA GLN A 419 25.12 -18.42 26.29
C GLN A 419 23.84 -17.62 26.61
N SER A 420 22.74 -17.86 25.88
CA SER A 420 21.48 -17.13 26.10
C SER A 420 20.80 -17.52 27.41
N GLN A 421 20.77 -18.81 27.75
CA GLN A 421 20.28 -19.29 29.05
C GLN A 421 21.13 -18.75 30.21
N GLY A 422 22.45 -18.64 30.02
CA GLY A 422 23.36 -17.99 30.97
C GLY A 422 23.06 -16.50 31.18
N ARG A 423 22.72 -15.77 30.10
CA ARG A 423 22.32 -14.35 30.17
C ARG A 423 20.95 -14.16 30.84
N GLN A 424 19.93 -14.93 30.46
CA GLN A 424 18.60 -14.85 31.11
C GLN A 424 18.65 -15.24 32.59
N ALA A 425 19.44 -16.26 32.95
CA ALA A 425 19.66 -16.63 34.34
C ALA A 425 20.35 -15.51 35.14
N ARG A 426 21.30 -14.78 34.55
CA ARG A 426 21.93 -13.61 35.19
C ARG A 426 20.96 -12.44 35.38
N VAL A 427 20.13 -12.13 34.37
CA VAL A 427 19.10 -11.07 34.47
C VAL A 427 18.03 -11.42 35.51
N SER A 428 17.66 -12.70 35.66
CA SER A 428 16.70 -13.13 36.70
C SER A 428 17.27 -13.18 38.11
N ARG A 429 18.61 -13.22 38.25
CA ARG A 429 19.32 -13.32 39.54
C ARG A 429 19.80 -11.98 40.08
N ASP A 430 19.55 -10.89 39.38
CA ASP A 430 19.91 -9.54 39.84
C ASP A 430 18.69 -8.92 40.57
N PRO A 431 18.65 -8.93 41.92
CA PRO A 431 17.49 -8.47 42.68
C PRO A 431 17.36 -6.93 42.68
N ALA A 432 18.28 -6.23 42.03
CA ALA A 432 18.39 -4.77 42.07
C ALA A 432 17.32 -4.03 41.25
N ASN A 433 16.56 -4.71 40.38
CA ASN A 433 15.52 -4.07 39.55
C ASN A 433 14.08 -4.19 40.09
N TYR A 434 13.88 -4.73 41.30
CA TYR A 434 12.59 -4.72 42.01
C TYR A 434 12.58 -3.72 43.19
N ARG A 435 13.07 -2.49 42.97
CA ARG A 435 12.76 -1.34 43.84
C ARG A 435 12.65 -0.06 43.03
N VAL A 436 11.48 0.18 42.46
CA VAL A 436 10.93 1.54 42.35
C VAL A 436 9.51 1.49 42.90
N GLY A 437 9.29 2.35 43.89
CA GLY A 437 8.13 2.35 44.76
C GLY A 437 6.87 2.95 44.14
N LYS A 438 5.83 2.83 44.98
CA LYS A 438 4.49 3.43 44.97
C LYS A 438 4.31 4.74 44.21
#